data_AF-A0A1Y0C5T6-F1
#
_entry.id   AF-A0A1Y0C5T6-F1
#
_cell.length_a   1.000
_cell.length_b   1.000
_cell.length_c   1.000
_cell.angle_alpha   90.00
_cell.angle_beta   90.00
_cell.angle_gamma   90.00
#
_symmetry.space_group_name_H-M   'P 1'
#
loop_
_entity.id
_entity.type
_entity.pdbx_description
1 polymer ?
#
loop_
_entity_poly.entity_id
_entity_poly.type
_entity_poly.pdbx_seq_one_letter_code
_entity_poly.pdbx_strand_id
1 'polypeptide(L)'
;MGGNEGSIAVDKAALDRDIAEIKRIAAELRGFVKTFDAVGAAAESDAKTFTADGAVSPVYTPVVASLKAWAAALKDAITATCDSAENCADTAKAKGYAMVGIDLKAADDVRKA
;
A
#
# COMPACT_ATOMS: atom_id res chain seq x y z
N MET A 1 9.02 -20.79 37.72
CA MET A 1 9.65 -19.91 36.72
C MET A 1 8.99 -20.13 35.36
N GLY A 2 7.90 -19.41 35.05
CA GLY A 2 7.07 -19.67 33.85
C GLY A 2 6.71 -18.41 33.04
N GLY A 3 7.57 -17.39 33.03
CA GLY A 3 7.20 -16.04 32.57
C GLY A 3 7.48 -15.68 31.11
N ASN A 4 8.45 -16.29 30.41
CA ASN A 4 8.97 -15.69 29.17
C ASN A 4 8.49 -16.31 27.85
N GLU A 5 8.06 -17.57 27.81
CA GLU A 5 7.66 -18.21 26.54
C GLU A 5 6.35 -17.66 25.98
N GLY A 6 5.43 -17.24 26.87
CA GLY A 6 4.16 -16.64 26.46
C GLY A 6 4.34 -15.25 25.84
N SER A 7 5.29 -14.44 26.32
CA SER A 7 5.55 -13.08 25.81
C SER A 7 6.06 -13.12 24.38
N ILE A 8 7.09 -13.93 24.11
CA ILE A 8 7.75 -13.98 22.80
C ILE A 8 6.80 -14.51 21.71
N ALA A 9 5.95 -15.49 22.05
CA ALA A 9 4.93 -16.00 21.14
C ALA A 9 3.84 -14.96 20.82
N VAL A 10 3.46 -14.12 21.80
CA VAL A 10 2.53 -13.00 21.62
C VAL A 10 3.15 -11.91 20.74
N ASP A 11 4.44 -11.62 20.90
CA ASP A 11 5.17 -10.61 20.10
C ASP A 11 5.25 -11.00 18.62
N LYS A 12 5.48 -12.29 18.33
CA LYS A 12 5.46 -12.80 16.95
C LYS A 12 4.06 -12.73 16.33
N ALA A 13 3.02 -13.14 17.06
CA ALA A 13 1.65 -13.14 16.56
C ALA A 13 1.12 -11.73 16.31
N ALA A 14 1.50 -10.75 17.14
CA ALA A 14 1.20 -9.34 16.93
C ALA A 14 1.90 -8.82 15.67
N LEU A 15 3.20 -9.09 15.51
CA LEU A 15 3.95 -8.71 14.32
C LEU A 15 3.35 -9.29 13.03
N ASP A 16 2.97 -10.56 13.04
CA ASP A 16 2.34 -11.22 11.88
C ASP A 16 1.01 -10.57 11.50
N ARG A 17 0.20 -10.18 12.51
CA ARG A 17 -1.07 -9.48 12.31
C ARG A 17 -0.85 -8.11 11.67
N ASP A 18 0.08 -7.32 12.20
CA ASP A 18 0.33 -5.96 11.73
C ASP A 18 0.90 -5.95 10.30
N ILE A 19 1.79 -6.89 9.96
CA ILE A 19 2.30 -7.07 8.59
C ILE A 19 1.15 -7.45 7.64
N ALA A 20 0.29 -8.40 8.04
CA ALA A 20 -0.85 -8.81 7.22
C ALA A 20 -1.80 -7.63 6.97
N GLU A 21 -2.04 -6.80 7.98
CA GLU A 21 -2.90 -5.63 7.89
C GLU A 21 -2.32 -4.57 6.95
N ILE A 22 -1.01 -4.27 7.05
CA ILE A 22 -0.34 -3.34 6.11
C ILE A 22 -0.49 -3.82 4.67
N LYS A 23 -0.25 -5.12 4.41
CA LYS A 23 -0.38 -5.70 3.07
C LYS A 23 -1.82 -5.67 2.56
N ARG A 24 -2.80 -5.91 3.44
CA ARG A 24 -4.23 -5.80 3.11
C ARG A 24 -4.58 -4.37 2.69
N ILE A 25 -4.19 -3.38 3.50
CA ILE A 25 -4.47 -1.96 3.21
C ILE A 25 -3.77 -1.52 1.91
N ALA A 26 -2.52 -1.94 1.68
CA ALA A 26 -1.79 -1.64 0.44
C ALA A 26 -2.51 -2.24 -0.79
N ALA A 27 -3.03 -3.47 -0.68
CA ALA A 27 -3.80 -4.09 -1.74
C ALA A 27 -5.14 -3.39 -2.00
N GLU A 28 -5.86 -2.99 -0.94
CA GLU A 28 -7.09 -2.21 -1.06
C GLU A 28 -6.85 -0.86 -1.73
N LEU A 29 -5.80 -0.15 -1.32
CA LEU A 29 -5.43 1.13 -1.92
C LEU A 29 -5.05 0.97 -3.40
N ARG A 30 -4.30 -0.07 -3.76
CA ARG A 30 -4.04 -0.41 -5.18
C ARG A 30 -5.34 -0.73 -5.94
N GLY A 31 -6.35 -1.28 -5.28
CA GLY A 31 -7.67 -1.50 -5.87
C GLY A 31 -8.32 -0.22 -6.39
N PHE A 32 -8.08 0.91 -5.75
CA PHE A 32 -8.60 2.22 -6.18
C PHE A 32 -7.90 2.78 -7.43
N VAL A 33 -6.71 2.30 -7.82
CA VAL A 33 -5.99 2.75 -9.03
C VAL A 33 -6.87 2.68 -10.28
N LYS A 34 -7.72 1.65 -10.37
CA LYS A 34 -8.63 1.43 -11.51
C LYS A 34 -9.71 2.50 -11.65
N THR A 35 -10.09 3.19 -10.56
CA THR A 35 -11.10 4.25 -10.66
C THR A 35 -10.56 5.49 -11.39
N PHE A 36 -9.24 5.70 -11.32
CA PHE A 36 -8.56 6.82 -12.00
C PHE A 36 -8.37 6.56 -13.50
N ASP A 37 -8.48 5.33 -14.00
CA ASP A 37 -8.52 5.05 -15.44
C ASP A 37 -9.74 5.70 -16.12
N ALA A 38 -10.86 5.77 -15.40
CA ALA A 38 -12.11 6.33 -15.92
C ALA A 38 -12.10 7.86 -16.01
N VAL A 39 -11.27 8.55 -15.21
CA VAL A 39 -11.27 10.03 -15.13
C VAL A 39 -10.96 10.67 -16.49
N GLY A 40 -9.94 10.19 -17.19
CA GLY A 40 -9.57 10.72 -18.50
C GLY A 40 -10.64 10.50 -19.57
N ALA A 41 -11.28 9.34 -19.55
CA ALA A 41 -12.35 8.99 -20.48
C ALA A 41 -13.64 9.79 -20.18
N ALA A 42 -13.99 9.96 -18.91
CA ALA A 42 -15.12 10.80 -18.49
C ALA A 42 -14.89 12.26 -18.89
N ALA A 43 -13.70 12.81 -18.65
CA ALA A 43 -13.35 14.18 -19.04
C ALA A 43 -13.46 14.40 -20.55
N GLU A 44 -13.02 13.45 -21.37
CA GLU A 44 -13.20 13.51 -22.82
C GLU A 44 -14.67 13.43 -23.22
N SER A 45 -15.42 12.49 -22.63
CA SER A 45 -16.84 12.31 -22.91
C SER A 45 -17.62 13.58 -22.61
N ASP A 46 -17.42 14.15 -21.43
CA ASP A 46 -18.07 15.39 -21.00
C ASP A 46 -17.69 16.55 -21.91
N ALA A 47 -16.41 16.69 -22.27
CA ALA A 47 -15.97 17.77 -23.15
C ALA A 47 -16.61 17.71 -24.55
N LYS A 48 -16.91 16.51 -25.07
CA LYS A 48 -17.61 16.32 -26.36
C LYS A 48 -19.09 16.72 -26.30
N THR A 49 -19.71 16.77 -25.12
CA THR A 49 -21.13 17.16 -24.99
C THR A 49 -21.36 18.65 -25.28
N PHE A 50 -20.31 19.47 -25.22
CA PHE A 50 -20.37 20.91 -25.45
C PHE A 50 -20.25 21.30 -26.93
N THR A 51 -20.13 20.33 -27.83
CA THR A 51 -19.88 20.55 -29.27
C THR A 51 -20.87 19.75 -30.11
N ALA A 52 -21.39 20.37 -31.17
CA ALA A 52 -22.38 19.73 -32.05
C ALA A 52 -21.80 18.61 -32.93
N ASP A 53 -20.49 18.63 -33.19
CA ASP A 53 -19.78 17.64 -34.01
C ASP A 53 -19.22 16.46 -33.18
N GLY A 54 -19.41 16.48 -31.86
CA GLY A 54 -18.90 15.45 -30.95
C GLY A 54 -17.37 15.43 -30.81
N ALA A 55 -16.68 16.50 -31.24
CA ALA A 55 -15.24 16.65 -31.04
C ALA A 55 -14.94 17.42 -29.75
N VAL A 56 -13.81 17.15 -29.10
CA VAL A 56 -13.41 17.98 -27.95
C VAL A 56 -13.04 19.38 -28.45
N SER A 57 -13.76 20.41 -28.02
CA SER A 57 -13.41 21.81 -28.34
C SER A 57 -11.97 22.11 -27.90
N PRO A 58 -11.17 22.83 -28.71
CA PRO A 58 -9.80 23.19 -28.37
C PRO A 58 -9.65 23.89 -27.01
N VAL A 59 -10.68 24.59 -26.54
CA VAL A 59 -10.69 25.27 -25.23
C VAL A 59 -10.65 24.27 -24.07
N TYR A 60 -11.21 23.07 -24.23
CA TYR A 60 -11.22 22.03 -23.19
C TYR A 60 -10.02 21.09 -23.27
N THR A 61 -9.28 21.05 -24.39
CA THR A 61 -8.10 20.19 -24.58
C THR A 61 -7.08 20.32 -23.44
N PRO A 62 -6.71 21.52 -22.94
CA PRO A 62 -5.75 21.65 -21.84
C PRO A 62 -6.26 21.04 -20.53
N VAL A 63 -7.55 21.20 -20.23
CA VAL A 63 -8.17 20.66 -19.00
C VAL A 63 -8.25 19.13 -19.07
N VAL A 64 -8.68 18.57 -20.20
CA VAL A 64 -8.72 17.12 -20.42
C VAL A 64 -7.32 16.51 -20.28
N ALA A 65 -6.31 17.13 -20.89
CA ALA A 65 -4.92 16.68 -20.77
C ALA A 65 -4.42 16.75 -19.31
N SER A 66 -4.76 17.82 -18.60
CA SER A 66 -4.39 17.99 -17.19
C SER A 66 -5.04 16.95 -16.28
N LEU A 67 -6.31 16.61 -16.50
CA LEU A 67 -7.02 15.58 -15.75
C LEU A 67 -6.42 14.19 -15.97
N LYS A 68 -6.02 13.87 -17.22
CA LYS A 68 -5.30 12.63 -17.53
C LYS A 68 -3.94 12.57 -16.83
N ALA A 69 -3.17 13.66 -16.88
CA ALA A 69 -1.87 13.74 -16.23
C ALA A 69 -1.99 13.62 -14.70
N TRP A 70 -2.97 14.29 -14.11
CA TRP A 70 -3.28 14.19 -12.68
C TRP A 70 -3.67 12.76 -12.28
N ALA A 71 -4.55 12.12 -13.06
CA ALA A 71 -4.95 10.74 -12.81
C ALA A 71 -3.75 9.78 -12.89
N ALA A 72 -2.84 9.96 -13.86
CA ALA A 72 -1.61 9.17 -13.94
C ALA A 72 -0.70 9.39 -12.73
N ALA A 73 -0.45 10.65 -12.35
CA ALA A 73 0.38 10.99 -11.19
C ALA A 73 -0.17 10.39 -9.88
N LEU A 74 -1.49 10.36 -9.69
CA LEU A 74 -2.11 9.72 -8.54
C LEU A 74 -1.89 8.21 -8.50
N LYS A 75 -1.94 7.52 -9.65
CA LYS A 75 -1.66 6.08 -9.72
C LYS A 75 -0.21 5.78 -9.36
N ASP A 76 0.71 6.60 -9.84
CA ASP A 76 2.14 6.47 -9.53
C ASP A 76 2.38 6.69 -8.03
N ALA A 77 1.77 7.73 -7.45
CA ALA A 77 1.88 8.03 -6.02
C ALA A 77 1.29 6.91 -5.14
N ILE A 78 0.13 6.36 -5.51
CA ILE A 78 -0.49 5.23 -4.81
C ILE A 78 0.42 4.01 -4.90
N THR A 79 0.91 3.67 -6.10
CA THR A 79 1.82 2.54 -6.31
C THR A 79 3.06 2.68 -5.44
N ALA A 80 3.73 3.83 -5.49
CA ALA A 80 4.93 4.09 -4.69
C ALA A 80 4.67 4.00 -3.18
N THR A 81 3.52 4.51 -2.71
CA THR A 81 3.13 4.44 -1.30
C THR A 81 2.90 2.99 -0.86
N CYS A 82 2.18 2.20 -1.67
CA CYS A 82 1.94 0.78 -1.39
C CYS A 82 3.25 -0.02 -1.39
N ASP A 83 4.11 0.20 -2.37
CA ASP A 83 5.42 -0.46 -2.46
C ASP A 83 6.29 -0.13 -1.23
N SER A 84 6.32 1.14 -0.82
CA SER A 84 7.02 1.56 0.39
C SER A 84 6.45 0.89 1.65
N ALA A 85 5.13 0.82 1.78
CA ALA A 85 4.47 0.19 2.93
C ALA A 85 4.78 -1.31 3.01
N GLU A 86 4.73 -2.02 1.88
CA GLU A 86 5.07 -3.44 1.80
C GLU A 86 6.55 -3.70 2.12
N ASN A 87 7.46 -2.87 1.59
CA ASN A 87 8.89 -2.95 1.89
C ASN A 87 9.17 -2.73 3.39
N CYS A 88 8.46 -1.78 4.02
CA CYS A 88 8.53 -1.58 5.46
C CYS A 88 8.02 -2.80 6.24
N ALA A 89 6.90 -3.40 5.82
CA ALA A 89 6.34 -4.60 6.44
C ALA A 89 7.30 -5.80 6.32
N ASP A 90 7.92 -6.01 5.16
CA ASP A 90 8.88 -7.09 4.94
C ASP A 90 10.17 -6.87 5.76
N THR A 91 10.63 -5.62 5.87
CA THR A 91 11.75 -5.26 6.74
C THR A 91 11.42 -5.49 8.22
N ALA A 92 10.23 -5.09 8.66
CA ALA A 92 9.75 -5.32 10.02
C ALA A 92 9.67 -6.82 10.34
N LYS A 93 9.18 -7.64 9.38
CA LYS A 93 9.18 -9.10 9.50
C LYS A 93 10.58 -9.66 9.69
N ALA A 94 11.50 -9.29 8.81
CA ALA A 94 12.86 -9.81 8.81
C ALA A 94 13.60 -9.46 10.11
N LYS A 95 13.54 -8.19 10.54
CA LYS A 95 14.20 -7.73 11.77
C LYS A 95 13.50 -8.24 13.02
N GLY A 96 12.17 -8.21 13.06
CA GLY A 96 11.38 -8.70 14.19
C GLY A 96 11.60 -10.17 14.46
N TYR A 97 11.61 -11.02 13.42
CA TYR A 97 11.89 -12.45 13.57
C TYR A 97 13.33 -12.72 14.03
N ALA A 98 14.30 -11.92 13.58
CA ALA A 98 15.67 -12.04 14.06
C ALA A 98 15.78 -11.73 15.56
N MET A 99 15.10 -10.69 16.04
CA MET A 99 15.05 -10.35 17.47
C MET A 99 14.36 -11.44 18.29
N VAL A 100 13.20 -11.91 17.86
CA VAL A 100 12.48 -13.03 18.48
C VAL A 100 13.37 -14.28 18.58
N GLY A 101 14.15 -14.59 17.53
CA GLY A 101 15.09 -15.70 17.54
C GLY A 101 16.23 -15.55 18.56
N ILE A 102 16.74 -14.32 18.73
CA ILE A 102 17.76 -14.01 19.75
C ILE A 102 17.17 -14.18 21.15
N ASP A 103 15.95 -13.68 21.38
CA ASP A 103 15.27 -13.77 22.68
C ASP A 103 15.00 -15.23 23.08
N LEU A 104 14.58 -16.07 22.12
CA LEU A 104 14.41 -17.51 22.34
C LEU A 104 15.73 -18.18 22.74
N LYS A 105 16.82 -17.87 22.04
CA LYS A 105 18.14 -18.41 22.37
C LYS A 105 18.59 -17.98 23.76
N ALA A 106 18.44 -16.70 24.10
CA ALA A 106 18.80 -16.19 25.43
C ALA A 106 17.96 -16.85 26.54
N ALA A 107 16.66 -17.08 26.31
CA ALA A 107 15.79 -17.78 27.24
C ALA A 107 16.23 -19.25 27.46
N ASP A 108 16.63 -19.95 26.39
CA ASP A 108 17.16 -21.31 26.47
C ASP A 108 18.51 -21.38 27.20
N ASP A 109 19.40 -20.42 26.96
CA ASP A 109 20.70 -20.33 27.63
C ASP A 109 20.52 -20.12 29.15
N VAL A 110 19.58 -19.26 29.57
CA VAL A 110 19.23 -19.06 30.99
C VAL A 110 18.63 -20.31 31.63
N ARG A 111 17.82 -21.09 30.89
CA ARG A 111 17.25 -22.34 31.41
C ARG A 111 18.28 -23.44 31.66
N LYS A 112 19.38 -23.44 30.92
CA LYS A 112 20.44 -24.45 30.98
C LYS A 112 21.54 -24.10 32.00
N ALA A 113 21.59 -22.84 32.45
CA ALA A 113 22.50 -22.35 33.48
C ALA A 113 21.98 -22.65 34.89
#